data_AF-A0A8X6NH18-F1
#
_entry.id   AF-A0A8X6NH18-F1
#
_cell.length_a   1.000
_cell.length_b   1.000
_cell.length_c   1.000
_cell.angle_alpha   90.00
_cell.angle_beta   90.00
_cell.angle_gamma   90.00
#
_symmetry.space_group_name_H-M   'P 1'
#
loop_
_entity.id
_entity.type
_entity.pdbx_description
1 polymer ?
#
loop_
_entity_poly.entity_id
_entity_poly.type
_entity_poly.pdbx_seq_one_letter_code
_entity_poly.pdbx_strand_id
1 'polypeptide(L)' 'MALYSNVTTEQQEAIDELRRRTIIDVTPKMLDDENIFYRFSKARNFNLKEAENMLRKHIEWRKEYQMDTIVTDYKPPE' A
#
# COMPACT_ATOMS: atom_id res chain seq x y z
N MET A 1 -9.14 -11.98 12.13
CA MET A 1 -7.87 -12.33 12.81
C MET A 1 -6.96 -11.13 12.70
N ALA A 2 -6.66 -10.44 13.80
CA ALA A 2 -5.82 -9.23 13.74
C ALA A 2 -4.42 -9.62 13.26
N LEU A 3 -4.06 -9.25 12.02
CA LEU A 3 -2.75 -9.57 11.43
C LEU A 3 -1.56 -8.94 12.17
N TYR A 4 -1.82 -8.09 13.17
CA TYR A 4 -0.78 -7.39 13.92
C TYR A 4 -1.00 -7.48 15.43
N SER A 5 -0.48 -8.55 16.03
CA SER A 5 -0.46 -8.71 17.50
C SER A 5 0.43 -7.69 18.25
N ASN A 6 1.12 -6.79 17.52
CA ASN A 6 2.11 -5.85 18.08
C ASN A 6 1.96 -4.40 17.57
N VAL A 7 0.73 -3.95 17.26
CA VAL A 7 0.46 -2.56 16.84
C VAL A 7 -0.23 -1.82 17.97
N THR A 8 0.28 -0.64 18.35
CA THR A 8 -0.35 0.20 19.38
C THR A 8 -1.62 0.86 18.82
N THR A 9 -2.47 1.39 19.69
CA THR A 9 -3.68 2.12 19.26
C THR A 9 -3.35 3.28 18.32
N GLU A 10 -2.31 4.06 18.63
CA GLU A 10 -1.87 5.20 17.81
C GLU A 10 -1.37 4.76 16.44
N GLN A 11 -0.69 3.61 16.38
CA GLN A 11 -0.23 3.03 15.11
C GLN A 11 -1.41 2.51 14.29
N GLN A 12 -2.43 1.94 14.93
CA GLN A 12 -3.66 1.50 14.27
C GLN A 12 -4.41 2.69 13.67
N GLU A 13 -4.54 3.79 14.42
CA GLU A 13 -5.13 5.04 13.94
C GLU A 13 -4.39 5.60 12.71
N ALA A 14 -3.05 5.55 12.71
CA ALA A 14 -2.25 5.99 11.56
C ALA A 14 -2.48 5.09 10.31
N ILE A 15 -2.65 3.77 10.50
CA ILE A 15 -2.97 2.85 9.40
C ILE A 15 -4.37 3.14 8.84
N ASP A 16 -5.36 3.31 9.71
CA ASP A 16 -6.75 3.53 9.32
C ASP A 16 -6.92 4.88 8.62
N GLU A 17 -6.24 5.92 9.09
CA GLU A 17 -6.23 7.23 8.45
C GLU A 17 -5.51 7.20 7.10
N LEU A 18 -4.38 6.49 6.98
CA LEU A 18 -3.71 6.29 5.69
C LEU A 18 -4.64 5.60 4.70
N ARG A 19 -5.33 4.53 5.13
CA ARG A 19 -6.34 3.85 4.33
C ARG A 19 -7.43 4.81 3.90
N ARG A 20 -8.05 5.54 4.82
CA ARG A 20 -9.14 6.49 4.53
C ARG A 20 -8.75 7.53 3.47
N ARG A 21 -7.52 8.04 3.51
CA ARG A 21 -7.03 9.07 2.58
C ARG A 21 -6.70 8.56 1.18
N THR A 22 -6.34 7.29 1.05
CA THR A 22 -5.75 6.74 -0.19
C THR A 22 -6.57 5.63 -0.82
N ILE A 23 -7.60 5.11 -0.15
CA ILE A 23 -8.39 3.97 -0.63
C ILE A 23 -9.01 4.20 -2.01
N ILE A 24 -9.35 5.44 -2.35
CA ILE A 24 -9.93 5.80 -3.66
C ILE A 24 -8.90 5.72 -4.81
N ASP A 25 -7.61 5.79 -4.48
CA ASP A 25 -6.51 5.78 -5.46
C ASP A 25 -5.89 4.38 -5.63
N VAL A 26 -6.12 3.50 -4.65
CA VAL A 26 -5.59 2.13 -4.63
C VAL A 26 -6.44 1.22 -5.52
N THR A 27 -5.79 0.46 -6.40
CA THR A 27 -6.50 -0.44 -7.34
C THR A 27 -6.96 -1.74 -6.65
N PRO A 28 -7.95 -2.47 -7.21
CA PRO A 28 -8.35 -3.78 -6.67
C PRO A 28 -7.18 -4.76 -6.54
N LYS A 29 -6.25 -4.76 -7.50
CA LYS A 29 -5.07 -5.64 -7.46
C LYS A 29 -4.14 -5.33 -6.30
N MET A 30 -4.06 -4.07 -5.90
CA MET A 30 -3.30 -3.65 -4.72
C MET A 30 -3.99 -4.06 -3.41
N LEU A 31 -5.33 -4.13 -3.40
CA LEU A 31 -6.11 -4.58 -2.25
C LEU A 31 -6.05 -6.09 -2.01
N ASP A 32 -5.51 -6.87 -2.96
CA ASP A 32 -5.13 -8.27 -2.73
C ASP A 32 -4.04 -8.38 -1.63
N ASP A 33 -3.25 -7.32 -1.42
CA ASP A 33 -2.32 -7.21 -0.28
C ASP A 33 -3.05 -6.64 0.94
N GLU A 34 -3.53 -7.53 1.82
CA GLU A 34 -4.19 -7.16 3.08
C GLU A 34 -3.32 -6.27 3.99
N ASN A 35 -2.00 -6.26 3.78
CA ASN A 35 -1.04 -5.51 4.57
C ASN A 35 -0.59 -4.21 3.93
N ILE A 36 -1.18 -3.78 2.80
CA ILE A 36 -0.67 -2.64 2.04
C ILE A 36 -0.54 -1.38 2.91
N PHE A 37 -1.60 -0.99 3.62
CA PHE A 37 -1.56 0.22 4.45
C PHE A 37 -0.59 0.05 5.64
N TYR A 38 -0.54 -1.13 6.25
CA TYR A 38 0.40 -1.42 7.33
C TYR A 38 1.86 -1.32 6.90
N ARG A 39 2.26 -1.94 5.78
CA ARG A 39 3.67 -1.97 5.36
C ARG A 39 4.18 -0.58 4.99
N PHE A 40 3.34 0.25 4.36
CA PHE A 40 3.68 1.64 4.05
C PHE A 40 3.76 2.51 5.32
N SER A 41 2.83 2.35 6.26
CA SER A 41 2.91 2.99 7.58
C SER A 41 4.18 2.57 8.33
N LYS A 42 4.44 1.26 8.44
CA LYS A 42 5.61 0.72 9.14
C LYS A 42 6.92 1.21 8.53
N ALA A 43 7.03 1.22 7.19
CA ALA A 43 8.23 1.69 6.48
C ALA A 43 8.56 3.18 6.74
N ARG A 44 7.63 3.94 7.32
CA ARG A 44 7.78 5.35 7.69
C ARG A 44 7.57 5.60 9.17
N ASN A 45 7.77 4.58 10.01
CA ASN A 45 7.59 4.66 11.46
C ASN A 45 6.22 5.23 11.86
N PHE A 46 5.17 4.87 11.11
CA PHE A 46 3.79 5.35 11.27
C PHE A 46 3.64 6.87 11.13
N ASN A 47 4.61 7.56 10.52
CA ASN A 47 4.45 8.94 10.09
C ASN A 47 3.48 8.99 8.91
N LEU A 48 2.26 9.45 9.18
CA LEU A 48 1.16 9.47 8.21
C LEU A 48 1.51 10.22 6.91
N LYS A 49 2.14 11.39 7.01
CA LYS A 49 2.45 12.23 5.84
C LYS A 49 3.48 11.55 4.93
N GLU A 50 4.53 10.99 5.53
CA GLU A 50 5.57 10.29 4.76
C GLU A 50 5.07 8.95 4.19
N ALA A 51 4.22 8.24 4.93
CA ALA A 51 3.58 7.00 4.45
C ALA A 51 2.64 7.27 3.28
N GLU A 52 1.82 8.33 3.36
CA GLU A 52 0.92 8.76 2.29
C GLU A 52 1.71 9.15 1.03
N ASN A 53 2.76 9.96 1.17
CA ASN A 53 3.64 10.33 0.06
C ASN A 53 4.27 9.08 -0.61
N MET A 54 4.76 8.13 0.18
CA MET A 54 5.35 6.89 -0.33
C MET A 54 4.31 6.03 -1.07
N LEU A 55 3.11 5.87 -0.50
CA LEU A 55 2.04 5.07 -1.10
C LEU A 55 1.55 5.70 -2.41
N ARG A 56 1.34 7.03 -2.46
CA ARG A 56 0.91 7.72 -3.69
C ARG A 56 1.94 7.58 -4.82
N LYS A 57 3.23 7.74 -4.52
CA LYS A 57 4.31 7.46 -5.48
C LYS A 57 4.30 6.02 -5.97
N HIS A 58 4.00 5.07 -5.07
CA HIS A 58 3.88 3.66 -5.45
C HIS A 58 2.68 3.42 -6.38
N ILE A 59 1.53 4.04 -6.11
CA ILE A 59 0.34 3.97 -6.97
C ILE A 59 0.65 4.53 -8.37
N GLU A 60 1.27 5.71 -8.44
CA GLU A 60 1.69 6.35 -9.69
C GLU A 60 2.64 5.45 -10.50
N TRP A 61 3.67 4.92 -9.85
CA TRP A 61 4.61 4.00 -10.49
C TRP A 61 3.91 2.73 -11.01
N ARG A 62 3.03 2.12 -10.21
CA ARG A 62 2.27 0.93 -10.66
C ARG A 62 1.44 1.24 -11.90
N LYS A 63 0.82 2.41 -11.96
CA LYS A 63 0.02 2.87 -13.10
C LYS A 63 0.88 3.12 -14.34
N GLU A 64 2.00 3.82 -14.18
CA GLU A 64 2.93 4.13 -15.27
C GLU A 64 3.51 2.88 -15.92
N TYR A 65 3.87 1.88 -15.11
CA TYR A 65 4.51 0.65 -15.59
C TYR A 65 3.55 -0.54 -15.74
N GLN A 66 2.23 -0.30 -15.68
CA GLN A 66 1.18 -1.32 -15.85
C GLN A 66 1.39 -2.56 -14.94
N MET A 67 1.80 -2.31 -13.70
CA MET A 67 2.22 -3.36 -12.77
C MET A 67 1.09 -4.25 -12.26
N ASP A 68 -0.16 -3.86 -12.51
CA ASP A 68 -1.33 -4.66 -12.16
C ASP A 68 -1.49 -5.88 -13.08
N THR A 69 -0.96 -5.82 -14.31
CA THR A 69 -1.07 -6.87 -15.33
C THR A 69 0.29 -7.49 -15.69
N ILE A 70 1.37 -7.15 -14.99
CA ILE A 70 2.72 -7.63 -15.31
C ILE A 70 2.81 -9.17 -15.43
N VAL A 71 2.09 -9.92 -14.59
CA VAL A 71 2.11 -11.38 -14.60
C VAL A 71 1.50 -11.96 -15.88
N THR A 72 0.53 -11.27 -16.48
CA THR A 72 -0.10 -11.69 -17.74
C THR A 72 0.61 -11.13 -18.96
N ASP A 73 1.15 -9.92 -18.86
CA ASP A 73 1.63 -9.16 -20.02
C ASP A 73 3.11 -9.41 -20.32
N TYR A 74 3.89 -9.75 -19.29
CA TYR A 74 5.31 -10.00 -19.44
C TYR A 74 5.58 -11.30 -20.20
N LYS A 75 6.38 -11.22 -21.26
CA LYS A 75 6.89 -12.37 -22.01
C LYS A 75 8.41 -12.41 -21.86
N PRO A 76 8.98 -13.45 -21.24
CA PRO A 76 10.42 -13.62 -21.17
C PRO A 76 11.01 -13.72 -22.58
N PRO A 77 12.21 -13.16 -22.83
CA PRO A 77 12.92 -13.39 -24.08
C PRO A 77 13.28 -14.88 -24.22
N GLU A 78 13.26 -15.39 -25.46
CA GLU A 78 13.70 -16.75 -25.83
C GLU A 78 15.22 -16.95 -25.67
#